data_AF-A0A136LP38-F1
#
_entry.id   AF-A0A136LP38-F1
#
_cell.length_a   1.000
_cell.length_b   1.000
_cell.length_c   1.000
_cell.angle_alpha   90.00
_cell.angle_beta   90.00
_cell.angle_gamma   90.00
#
_symmetry.space_group_name_H-M   'P 1'
#
loop_
_entity.id
_entity.type
_entity.pdbx_description
1 polymer ?
#
loop_
_entity_poly.entity_id
_entity_poly.type
_entity_poly.pdbx_seq_one_letter_code
_entity_poly.pdbx_strand_id
1 'polypeptide(L)'
;MKKAGAQTTTVTPQEEVIKQNKTKLHKEIETPITISGVVLDEADSLGLPGVNIVRKGFADGTVTDANGRFELTIEHPQASETLVVSFIGLKTVEVAVNPFQHTRNLKIVMHPDVEMLLGEIVVGGAVSVRRYSPRGLWWKFKGLFRRY
;
A
#
# COMPACT_ATOMS: atom_id res chain seq x y z
N MET A 1 -26.88 -59.11 34.09
CA MET A 1 -25.45 -58.76 34.20
C MET A 1 -25.05 -57.90 33.00
N LYS A 2 -24.44 -56.73 33.27
CA LYS A 2 -23.56 -55.86 32.42
C LYS A 2 -24.20 -55.25 31.14
N LYS A 3 -24.62 -53.98 31.15
CA LYS A 3 -23.86 -52.69 31.02
C LYS A 3 -23.33 -52.40 29.61
N ALA A 4 -23.44 -51.10 29.26
CA ALA A 4 -22.90 -50.33 28.14
C ALA A 4 -23.88 -50.19 26.96
N GLY A 5 -24.31 -49.01 26.53
CA GLY A 5 -23.80 -47.66 26.78
C GLY A 5 -24.01 -46.88 25.50
N ALA A 6 -24.88 -45.88 25.55
CA ALA A 6 -25.19 -44.98 24.45
C ALA A 6 -23.92 -44.34 23.89
N GLN A 7 -23.78 -44.27 22.56
CA GLN A 7 -22.98 -43.24 21.89
C GLN A 7 -23.67 -42.84 20.59
N THR A 8 -24.74 -42.07 20.76
CA THR A 8 -25.10 -41.01 19.82
C THR A 8 -23.92 -40.04 19.78
N THR A 9 -22.99 -40.21 18.86
CA THR A 9 -21.97 -39.18 18.63
C THR A 9 -22.58 -38.15 17.71
N THR A 10 -23.21 -37.18 18.37
CA THR A 10 -23.39 -35.79 17.94
C THR A 10 -22.36 -35.40 16.90
N VAL A 11 -22.79 -35.30 15.64
CA VAL A 11 -22.02 -34.62 14.61
C VAL A 11 -22.10 -33.13 14.95
N THR A 12 -21.04 -32.62 15.56
CA THR A 12 -20.91 -31.27 16.08
C THR A 12 -21.12 -30.23 14.96
N PRO A 13 -22.06 -29.27 15.08
CA PRO A 13 -22.36 -28.26 14.04
C PRO A 13 -21.30 -27.17 13.83
N GLN A 14 -20.09 -27.31 14.38
CA GLN A 14 -19.19 -26.17 14.58
C GLN A 14 -18.11 -25.98 13.50
N GLU A 15 -17.99 -26.87 12.52
CA GLU A 15 -16.94 -26.75 11.49
C GLU A 15 -17.37 -25.96 10.24
N GLU A 16 -18.66 -25.80 10.02
CA GLU A 16 -19.18 -25.03 8.87
C GLU A 16 -19.23 -23.51 9.13
N VAL A 17 -19.28 -23.10 10.40
CA VAL A 17 -19.36 -21.69 10.81
C VAL A 17 -18.03 -20.95 10.62
N ILE A 18 -16.89 -21.65 10.69
CA ILE A 18 -15.55 -21.02 10.63
C ILE A 18 -15.22 -20.55 9.21
N LYS A 19 -15.74 -21.22 8.17
CA LYS A 19 -15.46 -20.86 6.77
C LYS A 19 -16.21 -19.59 6.34
N GLN A 20 -17.40 -19.36 6.89
CA GLN A 20 -18.21 -18.18 6.54
C GLN A 20 -17.70 -16.90 7.21
N ASN A 21 -17.13 -17.00 8.42
CA ASN A 21 -16.59 -15.83 9.12
C ASN A 21 -15.24 -15.35 8.57
N LYS A 22 -14.48 -16.24 7.90
CA LYS A 22 -13.20 -15.87 7.28
C LYS A 22 -13.36 -15.06 5.99
N THR A 23 -14.53 -15.15 5.34
CA THR A 23 -14.86 -14.39 4.14
C THR A 23 -15.46 -13.02 4.45
N LYS A 24 -16.11 -12.85 5.62
CA LYS A 24 -16.65 -11.55 6.06
C LYS A 24 -15.59 -10.60 6.62
N LEU A 25 -14.51 -11.11 7.21
CA LEU A 25 -13.50 -10.27 7.86
C LEU A 25 -12.62 -9.43 6.93
N HIS A 26 -12.59 -9.72 5.62
CA HIS A 26 -11.80 -8.95 4.65
C HIS A 26 -12.63 -7.96 3.82
N LYS A 27 -13.96 -7.97 3.96
CA LYS A 27 -14.88 -7.16 3.15
C LYS A 27 -15.42 -5.96 3.94
N GLU A 28 -14.53 -5.22 4.60
CA GLU A 28 -14.95 -4.07 5.41
C GLU A 28 -14.04 -2.85 5.27
N ILE A 29 -13.26 -2.78 4.17
CA ILE A 29 -12.56 -1.56 3.75
C ILE A 29 -12.63 -1.35 2.23
N GLU A 30 -13.69 -1.82 1.57
CA GLU A 30 -13.93 -1.55 0.15
C GLU A 30 -14.92 -0.38 -0.02
N THR A 31 -14.81 0.64 0.83
CA THR A 31 -15.48 1.91 0.56
C THR A 31 -14.52 2.78 -0.23
N PRO A 32 -14.91 3.29 -1.40
CA PRO A 32 -14.04 4.18 -2.15
C PRO A 32 -13.71 5.41 -1.32
N ILE A 33 -12.43 5.78 -1.30
CA ILE A 33 -11.95 6.95 -0.58
C ILE A 33 -11.46 7.97 -1.59
N THR A 34 -11.95 9.20 -1.46
CA THR A 34 -11.48 10.32 -2.24
C THR A 34 -10.40 11.08 -1.46
N ILE A 35 -9.22 11.20 -2.06
CA ILE A 35 -8.14 12.06 -1.59
C ILE A 35 -8.16 13.35 -2.40
N SER A 36 -8.22 14.50 -1.73
CA SER A 36 -8.19 15.81 -2.36
C SER A 36 -7.17 16.74 -1.73
N GLY A 37 -6.62 17.63 -2.53
CA GLY A 37 -5.58 18.54 -2.07
C GLY A 37 -5.16 19.58 -3.10
N VAL A 38 -4.09 20.27 -2.77
CA VAL A 38 -3.43 21.27 -3.62
C VAL A 38 -1.92 21.01 -3.62
N VAL A 39 -1.34 21.06 -4.81
CA VAL A 39 0.11 21.05 -5.02
C VAL A 39 0.57 22.48 -5.28
N LEU A 40 1.58 22.91 -4.53
CA LEU A 40 2.13 24.25 -4.58
C LEU A 40 3.63 24.21 -4.91
N ASP A 41 4.10 25.25 -5.58
CA ASP A 41 5.53 25.53 -5.73
C ASP A 41 6.10 26.07 -4.42
N GLU A 42 7.30 25.63 -4.03
CA GLU A 42 8.04 26.26 -2.94
C GLU A 42 8.42 27.71 -3.27
N ALA A 43 8.78 28.00 -4.52
CA ALA A 43 9.34 29.30 -4.91
C ALA A 43 8.31 30.43 -4.75
N ASP A 44 7.12 30.24 -5.30
CA ASP A 44 6.09 31.28 -5.39
C ASP A 44 4.83 30.98 -4.57
N SER A 45 4.76 29.81 -3.92
CA SER A 45 3.54 29.33 -3.23
C SER A 45 2.29 29.30 -4.13
N LEU A 46 2.47 29.28 -5.45
CA LEU A 46 1.41 29.21 -6.44
C LEU A 46 1.03 27.75 -6.70
N GLY A 47 -0.24 27.53 -7.07
CA GLY A 47 -0.74 26.21 -7.48
C GLY A 47 -0.05 25.74 -8.75
N LEU A 48 0.45 24.50 -8.74
CA LEU A 48 1.15 23.91 -9.88
C LEU A 48 0.19 23.10 -10.75
N PRO A 49 -0.14 23.55 -11.97
CA PRO A 49 -0.97 22.79 -12.89
C PRO A 49 -0.17 21.70 -13.61
N GLY A 50 -0.83 20.59 -13.97
CA GLY A 50 -0.21 19.52 -14.76
C GLY A 50 0.72 18.59 -13.99
N VAL A 51 0.70 18.61 -12.66
CA VAL A 51 1.44 17.70 -11.79
C VAL A 51 0.78 16.34 -11.78
N ASN A 52 1.57 15.29 -12.00
CA ASN A 52 1.10 13.92 -12.00
C ASN A 52 1.17 13.33 -10.58
N ILE A 53 0.04 12.80 -10.11
CA ILE A 53 -0.12 12.23 -8.77
C ILE A 53 -0.57 10.79 -8.93
N VAL A 54 0.30 9.85 -8.57
CA VAL A 54 0.07 8.41 -8.78
C VAL A 54 0.17 7.66 -7.46
N ARG A 55 -0.72 6.71 -7.24
CA ARG A 55 -0.63 5.79 -6.11
C ARG A 55 0.48 4.76 -6.34
N LYS A 56 1.45 4.68 -5.43
CA LYS A 56 2.65 3.86 -5.60
C LYS A 56 2.30 2.38 -5.78
N GLY A 57 2.72 1.82 -6.92
CA GLY A 57 2.48 0.41 -7.26
C GLY A 57 1.10 0.13 -7.88
N PHE A 58 0.27 1.15 -8.07
CA PHE A 58 -1.02 1.06 -8.73
C PHE A 58 -1.04 1.96 -9.98
N ALA A 59 -1.98 1.68 -10.89
CA ALA A 59 -2.21 2.49 -12.08
C ALA A 59 -3.14 3.69 -11.82
N ASP A 60 -3.67 3.81 -10.59
CA ASP A 60 -4.57 4.90 -10.22
C ASP A 60 -3.76 6.18 -10.03
N GLY A 61 -4.12 7.20 -10.77
CA GLY A 61 -3.49 8.50 -10.70
C GLY A 61 -4.40 9.59 -11.22
N THR A 62 -4.03 10.83 -10.92
CA THR A 62 -4.75 12.03 -11.31
C THR A 62 -3.74 13.12 -11.66
N VAL A 63 -4.20 14.18 -12.31
CA VAL A 63 -3.39 15.33 -12.69
C VAL A 63 -3.97 16.58 -12.04
N THR A 64 -3.10 17.51 -11.63
CA THR A 64 -3.57 18.77 -11.04
C THR A 64 -4.18 19.73 -12.08
N ASP A 65 -5.23 20.43 -11.68
CA ASP A 65 -5.92 21.46 -12.47
C ASP A 65 -5.11 22.78 -12.55
N ALA A 66 -5.63 23.78 -13.28
CA ALA A 66 -5.07 25.13 -13.42
C ALA A 66 -4.70 25.82 -12.09
N ASN A 67 -5.40 25.48 -10.99
CA ASN A 67 -5.16 26.02 -9.64
C ASN A 67 -4.27 25.12 -8.77
N GLY A 68 -3.66 24.07 -9.33
CA GLY A 68 -2.88 23.07 -8.60
C GLY A 68 -3.70 22.10 -7.75
N ARG A 69 -5.03 22.12 -7.88
CA ARG A 69 -5.93 21.22 -7.14
C ARG A 69 -5.97 19.85 -7.77
N PHE A 70 -6.16 18.82 -6.95
CA PHE A 70 -6.36 17.46 -7.42
C PHE A 70 -7.41 16.73 -6.60
N GLU A 71 -8.00 15.71 -7.23
CA GLU A 71 -8.89 14.76 -6.62
C GLU A 71 -8.58 13.36 -7.19
N LEU A 72 -8.34 12.40 -6.29
CA LEU A 72 -8.03 11.02 -6.62
C LEU A 72 -8.96 10.10 -5.82
N THR A 73 -9.81 9.36 -6.53
CA THR A 73 -10.66 8.33 -5.93
C THR A 73 -9.92 7.00 -5.95
N ILE A 74 -9.81 6.36 -4.78
CA ILE A 74 -9.21 5.05 -4.60
C ILE A 74 -10.31 4.07 -4.22
N GLU A 75 -10.63 3.15 -5.13
CA GLU A 75 -11.69 2.14 -4.94
C GLU A 75 -11.31 1.09 -3.87
N HIS A 76 -10.02 0.75 -3.77
CA HIS A 76 -9.51 -0.28 -2.86
C HIS A 76 -8.38 0.31 -2.00
N PRO A 77 -8.72 1.08 -0.95
CA PRO A 77 -7.73 1.72 -0.10
C PRO A 77 -7.06 0.72 0.85
N GLN A 78 -5.75 0.88 1.04
CA GLN A 78 -4.97 0.15 2.05
C GLN A 78 -4.87 0.96 3.35
N ALA A 79 -4.42 0.32 4.44
CA ALA A 79 -4.25 1.00 5.74
C ALA A 79 -3.27 2.18 5.69
N SER A 80 -2.31 2.16 4.75
CA SER A 80 -1.41 3.27 4.45
C SER A 80 -1.22 3.31 2.94
N GLU A 81 -1.44 4.46 2.33
CA GLU A 81 -1.23 4.70 0.91
C GLU A 81 0.00 5.59 0.72
N THR A 82 0.71 5.44 -0.39
CA THR A 82 1.80 6.35 -0.74
C THR A 82 1.51 6.97 -2.10
N LEU A 83 1.43 8.29 -2.14
CA LEU A 83 1.27 9.06 -3.37
C LEU A 83 2.64 9.51 -3.85
N VAL A 84 2.92 9.25 -5.12
CA VAL A 84 4.10 9.74 -5.82
C VAL A 84 3.67 10.94 -6.64
N VAL A 85 4.25 12.08 -6.31
CA VAL A 85 3.96 13.36 -6.95
C VAL A 85 5.16 13.74 -7.80
N SER A 86 4.93 13.91 -9.10
CA SER A 86 5.99 14.13 -10.09
C SER A 86 5.59 15.22 -11.07
N PHE A 87 6.56 16.07 -11.41
CA PHE A 87 6.42 17.10 -12.41
C PHE A 87 7.77 17.33 -13.09
N ILE A 88 7.75 17.76 -14.34
CA ILE A 88 8.96 17.94 -15.14
C ILE A 88 9.79 19.07 -14.54
N GLY A 89 11.04 18.80 -14.20
CA GLY A 89 11.97 19.78 -13.62
C GLY A 89 11.79 20.04 -12.12
N LEU A 90 10.89 19.31 -11.44
CA LEU A 90 10.73 19.36 -9.98
C LEU A 90 11.07 18.00 -9.37
N LYS A 91 11.52 18.03 -8.12
CA LYS A 91 11.91 16.83 -7.37
C LYS A 91 10.66 15.98 -7.11
N THR A 92 10.75 14.69 -7.43
CA THR A 92 9.66 13.75 -7.13
C THR A 92 9.52 13.59 -5.62
N VAL A 93 8.29 13.73 -5.12
CA VAL A 93 7.98 13.63 -3.68
C VAL A 93 7.07 12.43 -3.44
N GLU A 94 7.41 11.61 -2.44
CA GLU A 94 6.55 10.54 -1.95
C GLU A 94 5.84 10.99 -0.67
N VAL A 95 4.52 10.98 -0.68
CA VAL A 95 3.68 11.40 0.45
C VAL A 95 2.91 10.19 0.96
N ALA A 96 3.16 9.79 2.20
CA ALA A 96 2.36 8.78 2.88
C ALA A 96 1.03 9.42 3.31
N VAL A 97 -0.09 8.83 2.88
CA VAL A 97 -1.43 9.27 3.22
C VAL A 97 -2.14 8.17 3.99
N ASN A 98 -2.73 8.54 5.13
CA ASN A 98 -3.63 7.68 5.87
C ASN A 98 -5.07 7.95 5.39
N PRO A 99 -5.73 6.99 4.73
CA PRO A 99 -7.07 7.18 4.16
C PRO A 99 -8.17 7.46 5.20
N PHE A 100 -7.90 7.29 6.49
CA PHE A 100 -8.87 7.53 7.57
C PHE A 100 -8.70 8.87 8.29
N GLN A 101 -7.60 9.59 8.06
CA GLN A 101 -7.27 10.81 8.81
C GLN A 101 -6.91 12.01 7.92
N HIS A 102 -6.31 11.78 6.74
CA HIS A 102 -5.70 12.85 5.94
C HIS A 102 -6.12 12.79 4.47
N THR A 103 -7.43 12.68 4.21
CA THR A 103 -7.97 12.57 2.85
C THR A 103 -8.37 13.90 2.24
N ARG A 104 -8.61 14.95 3.02
CA ARG A 104 -9.10 16.24 2.51
C ARG A 104 -8.11 17.36 2.77
N ASN A 105 -7.98 18.25 1.79
CA ASN A 105 -7.12 19.44 1.85
C ASN A 105 -5.63 19.13 2.05
N LEU A 106 -5.13 18.07 1.43
CA LEU A 106 -3.71 17.74 1.46
C LEU A 106 -2.90 18.89 0.81
N LYS A 107 -1.95 19.47 1.53
CA LYS A 107 -1.04 20.49 0.99
C LYS A 107 0.29 19.83 0.68
N ILE A 108 0.66 19.76 -0.60
CA ILE A 108 1.93 19.21 -1.06
C ILE A 108 2.75 20.37 -1.62
N VAL A 109 3.98 20.53 -1.15
CA VAL A 109 4.92 21.53 -1.68
C VAL A 109 5.99 20.78 -2.47
N MET A 110 6.20 21.19 -3.73
CA MET A 110 7.24 20.63 -4.57
C MET A 110 8.44 21.57 -4.62
N HIS A 111 9.62 20.96 -4.69
CA HIS A 111 10.90 21.66 -4.73
C HIS A 111 11.50 21.56 -6.13
N PRO A 112 12.22 22.58 -6.62
CA PRO A 112 12.96 22.49 -7.87
C PRO A 112 13.99 21.37 -7.82
N ASP A 113 14.09 20.60 -8.90
CA ASP A 113 15.10 19.54 -9.03
C ASP A 113 16.43 20.15 -9.52
N VAL A 114 17.20 20.68 -8.57
CA VAL A 114 18.51 21.27 -8.86
C VAL A 114 19.55 20.20 -9.23
N GLU A 115 19.30 18.94 -8.86
CA GLU A 115 20.17 17.80 -9.19
C GLU A 115 19.97 17.36 -10.66
N MET A 116 18.73 17.38 -11.17
CA MET A 116 18.46 17.21 -12.61
C MET A 116 19.14 18.28 -13.48
N LEU A 117 19.28 19.52 -12.99
CA LEU A 117 19.96 20.60 -13.72
C LEU A 117 21.48 20.41 -13.83
N LEU A 118 22.09 19.61 -12.94
CA LEU A 118 23.54 19.37 -12.89
C LEU A 118 23.98 18.11 -13.64
N GLY A 119 23.07 17.44 -14.35
CA GLY A 119 23.44 16.39 -15.30
C GLY A 119 24.10 15.19 -14.65
N GLU A 120 23.48 14.58 -13.63
CA GLU A 120 23.85 13.23 -13.24
C GLU A 120 23.13 12.22 -14.14
N ILE A 121 23.80 11.86 -15.23
CA ILE A 121 23.42 10.72 -16.06
C ILE A 121 23.71 9.46 -15.24
N VAL A 122 22.73 8.97 -14.47
CA VAL A 122 22.83 7.66 -13.82
C VAL A 122 22.55 6.57 -14.88
N VAL A 123 23.56 6.29 -15.70
CA VAL A 123 23.67 5.04 -16.44
C VAL A 123 24.19 3.98 -15.46
N GLY A 124 23.37 2.96 -15.21
CA GLY A 124 23.83 1.68 -14.67
C GLY A 124 23.72 1.54 -13.15
N GLY A 125 22.70 0.84 -12.69
CA GLY A 125 22.64 0.29 -11.33
C GLY A 125 21.75 -0.93 -11.32
N ALA A 126 22.34 -2.12 -11.42
CA ALA A 126 21.60 -3.38 -11.31
C ALA A 126 20.85 -3.43 -9.97
N VAL A 127 19.51 -3.50 -10.02
CA VAL A 127 18.67 -3.73 -8.84
C VAL A 127 18.94 -5.16 -8.38
N SER A 128 19.79 -5.31 -7.35
CA SER A 128 19.93 -6.58 -6.66
C SER A 128 18.73 -6.79 -5.76
N VAL A 129 17.66 -7.32 -6.35
CA VAL A 129 16.48 -7.76 -5.59
C VAL A 129 16.94 -8.87 -4.64
N ARG A 130 16.99 -8.57 -3.34
CA ARG A 130 17.40 -9.56 -2.33
C ARG A 130 16.26 -10.57 -2.18
N ARG A 131 16.26 -11.59 -3.03
CA ARG A 131 15.26 -12.65 -3.05
C ARG A 131 15.39 -13.47 -1.77
N TYR A 132 14.49 -13.23 -0.82
CA TYR A 132 14.40 -14.02 0.41
C TYR A 132 14.11 -15.48 0.03
N SER A 133 15.11 -16.35 0.21
CA SER A 133 15.02 -17.79 -0.03
C SER A 133 14.89 -18.48 1.32
N PRO A 134 13.71 -19.02 1.68
CA PRO A 134 13.47 -19.64 3.00
C PRO A 134 14.21 -20.99 3.20
N ARG A 135 15.08 -21.39 2.27
CA ARG A 135 15.79 -22.68 2.31
C ARG A 135 16.72 -22.85 3.52
N GLY A 136 17.14 -21.77 4.18
CA GLY A 136 18.00 -21.87 5.37
C GLY A 136 17.28 -22.35 6.63
N LEU A 137 15.95 -22.15 6.73
CA LEU A 137 15.21 -22.45 7.95
C LEU A 137 14.94 -23.95 8.11
N TRP A 138 14.71 -24.66 7.00
CA TRP A 138 14.42 -26.10 7.00
C TRP A 138 15.62 -26.95 7.48
N TRP A 139 16.84 -26.50 7.24
CA TRP A 139 18.05 -27.19 7.73
C TRP A 139 18.22 -27.11 9.25
N LYS A 140 17.74 -26.03 9.90
CA LYS A 140 17.80 -25.90 11.36
C LYS A 140 16.78 -26.79 12.07
N PHE A 141 15.63 -27.06 11.43
CA PHE A 141 14.59 -27.93 12.00
C PHE A 141 14.91 -29.43 11.88
N LYS A 142 15.60 -29.87 10.82
CA LYS A 142 15.99 -31.29 10.70
C LYS A 142 17.04 -31.76 11.70
N GLY A 143 17.82 -30.85 12.29
CA GLY A 143 18.84 -31.18 13.29
C GLY A 143 18.28 -31.66 14.62
N LEU A 144 17.00 -31.42 14.90
CA LEU A 144 16.38 -31.73 16.20
C LEU A 144 15.79 -33.15 16.29
N PHE A 145 15.63 -33.85 15.16
CA PHE A 145 14.99 -35.18 15.10
C PHE A 145 15.97 -36.35 14.99
N ARG A 146 17.30 -36.12 15.05
CA ARG A 146 18.29 -37.20 15.01
C ARG A 146 18.84 -37.48 16.41
N ARG A 147 17.97 -37.98 17.28
CA ARG A 147 18.38 -38.63 18.53
C ARG A 147 17.36 -39.70 18.93
N TYR A 148 17.50 -40.86 18.32
CA TYR A 148 17.31 -42.19 18.93
C TYR A 148 18.11 -43.19 18.11
#